data_AF-R1GJK5-F1
#
_entry.id   AF-R1GJK5-F1
#
_cell.length_a   1.000
_cell.length_b   1.000
_cell.length_c   1.000
_cell.angle_alpha   90.00
_cell.angle_beta   90.00
_cell.angle_gamma   90.00
#
_symmetry.space_group_name_H-M   'P 1'
#
loop_
_entity.id
_entity.type
_entity.pdbx_description
1 polymer ?
#
loop_
_entity_poly.entity_id
_entity_poly.type
_entity_poly.pdbx_seq_one_letter_code
_entity_poly.pdbx_strand_id
1 'polypeptide(L)'
;MTISNWYAASSAQELGLSMWESIVCSFAGQILIAFVIVLNGRAGAKYHVGYPILNRAAFGIFGAWWPTFNRAVMAIVWNGVNGVAGGQCIYVMLHALTPKIADLPNIMSAGSAIDTGNFIGCIIFWIVTAAFLIRPIPKMRVLVYAKLAVYVRLVPAPLTL
;
A
#
# COMPACT_ATOMS: atom_id res chain seq x y z
N MET A 1 -2.13 4.85 -7.88
CA MET A 1 -1.04 5.56 -7.16
C MET A 1 -1.29 5.36 -5.68
N THR A 2 -0.34 4.78 -4.96
CA THR A 2 -0.48 4.48 -3.52
C THR A 2 0.29 5.52 -2.69
N ILE A 3 -0.04 5.62 -1.40
CA ILE A 3 0.59 6.54 -0.43
C ILE A 3 2.13 6.43 -0.47
N SER A 4 2.64 5.23 -0.67
CA SER A 4 4.07 4.92 -0.76
C SER A 4 4.80 5.60 -1.91
N ASN A 5 4.14 5.78 -3.06
CA ASN A 5 4.72 6.49 -4.20
C ASN A 5 4.86 7.99 -3.92
N TRP A 6 3.93 8.56 -3.14
CA TRP A 6 3.99 9.96 -2.74
C TRP A 6 5.16 10.19 -1.78
N TYR A 7 5.34 9.33 -0.77
CA TYR A 7 6.49 9.41 0.14
C TYR A 7 7.83 9.26 -0.58
N ALA A 8 7.92 8.36 -1.56
CA ALA A 8 9.14 8.20 -2.36
C ALA A 8 9.51 9.49 -3.10
N ALA A 9 8.53 10.15 -3.73
CA ALA A 9 8.75 11.43 -4.41
C ALA A 9 9.13 12.56 -3.43
N SER A 10 8.47 12.63 -2.26
CA SER A 10 8.80 13.62 -1.23
C SER A 10 10.23 13.46 -0.70
N SER A 11 10.66 12.22 -0.44
CA SER A 11 12.03 11.96 0.02
C SER A 11 13.10 12.34 -1.01
N ALA A 12 12.81 12.19 -2.30
CA ALA A 12 13.71 12.63 -3.37
C ALA A 12 13.86 14.16 -3.41
N GLN A 13 12.79 14.89 -3.11
CA GLN A 13 12.83 16.36 -3.03
C GLN A 13 13.56 16.84 -1.76
N GLU A 14 13.41 16.16 -0.63
CA GLU A 14 14.16 16.45 0.61
C GLU A 14 15.68 16.29 0.44
N LEU A 15 16.12 15.41 -0.46
CA LEU A 15 17.53 15.21 -0.83
C LEU A 15 18.11 16.36 -1.70
N GLY A 16 17.30 17.37 -2.04
CA GLY A 16 17.75 18.58 -2.74
C GLY A 16 17.59 18.55 -4.27
N LEU A 17 16.91 17.55 -4.83
CA LEU A 17 16.59 17.53 -6.26
C LEU A 17 15.46 18.51 -6.58
N SER A 18 15.58 19.19 -7.74
CA SER A 18 14.48 20.01 -8.25
C SER A 18 13.23 19.17 -8.48
N MET A 19 12.06 19.80 -8.35
CA MET A 19 10.76 19.14 -8.56
C MET A 19 10.69 18.42 -9.91
N TRP A 20 11.22 19.05 -10.97
CA TRP A 20 11.25 18.47 -12.31
C TRP A 20 12.15 17.24 -12.41
N GLU A 21 13.31 17.26 -11.75
CA GLU A 21 14.26 16.14 -11.74
C GLU A 21 13.69 14.95 -10.95
N SER A 22 13.04 15.22 -9.82
CA SER A 22 12.40 14.20 -8.99
C SER A 22 11.27 13.46 -9.72
N ILE A 23 10.49 14.19 -10.53
CA ILE A 23 9.42 13.60 -11.35
C ILE A 23 10.00 12.74 -12.46
N VAL A 24 11.01 13.23 -13.18
CA VAL A 24 11.65 12.49 -14.28
C VAL A 24 12.33 11.22 -13.75
N CYS A 25 13.03 11.30 -12.62
CA CYS A 25 13.66 10.15 -11.98
C CYS A 25 12.63 9.10 -11.54
N SER A 26 11.54 9.54 -10.90
CA SER A 26 10.45 8.66 -10.49
C SER A 26 9.79 7.96 -11.68
N PHE A 27 9.55 8.69 -12.77
CA PHE A 27 8.94 8.14 -13.98
C PHE A 27 9.87 7.13 -14.69
N ALA A 28 11.16 7.47 -14.83
CA ALA A 28 12.16 6.57 -15.39
C ALA A 28 12.28 5.27 -14.56
N GLY A 29 12.27 5.39 -13.23
CA GLY A 29 12.25 4.24 -12.33
C GLY A 29 11.05 3.32 -12.55
N GLN A 30 9.84 3.90 -12.69
CA GLN A 30 8.64 3.10 -12.97
C GLN A 30 8.67 2.41 -14.34
N ILE A 31 9.26 3.03 -15.36
CA ILE A 31 9.45 2.40 -16.68
C ILE A 31 10.39 1.20 -16.58
N LEU A 32 11.52 1.36 -15.89
CA LEU A 32 12.49 0.28 -15.70
C LEU A 32 11.85 -0.90 -14.97
N ILE A 33 11.11 -0.63 -13.89
CA ILE A 33 10.39 -1.65 -13.12
C ILE A 33 9.34 -2.33 -14.00
N ALA A 34 8.59 -1.57 -14.81
CA ALA A 34 7.59 -2.12 -15.71
C ALA A 34 8.22 -3.10 -16.72
N PHE A 35 9.38 -2.77 -17.29
CA PHE A 35 10.10 -3.67 -18.19
C PHE A 35 10.47 -5.00 -17.52
N VAL A 36 11.04 -4.93 -16.30
CA VAL A 36 11.40 -6.14 -15.53
C VAL A 36 10.17 -6.97 -15.18
N ILE A 37 9.06 -6.34 -14.79
CA ILE A 37 7.81 -7.02 -14.47
C ILE A 37 7.21 -7.70 -15.70
N VAL A 38 7.23 -7.07 -16.87
CA VAL A 38 6.73 -7.67 -18.12
C VAL A 38 7.53 -8.92 -18.50
N LEU A 39 8.86 -8.86 -18.38
CA LEU A 39 9.71 -10.02 -18.64
C LEU A 39 9.43 -11.18 -17.68
N ASN A 40 9.31 -10.90 -16.38
CA ASN A 40 8.99 -11.91 -15.36
C ASN A 40 7.55 -12.43 -15.50
N GLY A 41 6.60 -11.56 -15.85
CA GLY A 41 5.18 -11.88 -16.02
C GLY A 41 4.91 -12.76 -17.23
N ARG A 42 5.72 -12.66 -18.29
CA ARG A 42 5.59 -13.49 -19.50
C ARG A 42 5.74 -14.99 -19.20
N ALA A 43 6.63 -15.36 -18.29
CA ALA A 43 6.79 -16.75 -17.86
C ALA A 43 5.55 -17.27 -17.13
N GLY A 44 4.95 -16.47 -16.23
CA GLY A 44 3.72 -16.84 -15.55
C GLY A 44 2.51 -16.98 -16.50
N ALA A 45 2.38 -16.08 -17.47
CA ALA A 45 1.25 -16.05 -18.41
C ALA A 45 1.30 -17.17 -19.45
N LYS A 46 2.49 -17.52 -19.98
CA LYS A 46 2.61 -18.57 -21.00
C LYS A 46 2.42 -19.98 -20.42
N TYR A 47 2.99 -20.22 -19.24
CA TYR A 47 2.98 -21.56 -18.64
C TYR A 47 1.79 -21.79 -17.69
N HIS A 48 1.03 -20.76 -17.33
CA HIS A 48 -0.05 -20.84 -16.33
C HIS A 48 0.44 -21.43 -15.00
N VAL A 49 1.70 -21.18 -14.68
CA VAL A 49 2.39 -21.73 -13.52
C VAL A 49 2.56 -20.63 -12.47
N GLY A 50 2.24 -20.94 -11.21
CA GLY A 50 2.40 -20.02 -10.09
C GLY A 50 3.86 -19.69 -9.79
N TYR A 51 4.11 -18.50 -9.22
CA TYR A 51 5.44 -18.03 -8.82
C TYR A 51 6.28 -19.05 -8.00
N PRO A 52 5.71 -19.83 -7.06
CA PRO A 52 6.49 -20.82 -6.29
C PRO A 52 7.08 -21.94 -7.17
N ILE A 53 6.41 -22.29 -8.26
CA ILE A 53 6.86 -23.37 -9.16
C ILE A 53 7.94 -22.86 -10.12
N LEU A 54 7.81 -21.62 -10.62
CA LEU A 54 8.89 -20.96 -11.38
C LEU A 54 10.17 -20.86 -10.54
N ASN A 55 10.03 -20.58 -9.24
CA ASN A 55 11.15 -20.52 -8.32
C ASN A 55 11.82 -21.89 -8.09
N ARG A 56 11.03 -22.97 -8.06
CA ARG A 56 11.52 -24.36 -8.01
C ARG A 56 12.27 -24.77 -9.28
N ALA A 57 11.85 -24.27 -10.44
CA ALA A 57 12.56 -24.54 -11.70
C ALA A 57 13.94 -23.87 -11.76
N ALA A 58 14.12 -22.71 -11.12
CA ALA A 58 15.39 -21.96 -11.13
C ALA A 58 16.36 -22.36 -9.99
N PHE A 59 15.86 -22.58 -8.78
CA PHE A 59 16.68 -22.80 -7.57
C PHE A 59 16.59 -24.23 -7.00
N GLY A 60 15.84 -25.12 -7.64
CA GLY A 60 15.60 -26.49 -7.17
C GLY A 60 14.64 -26.59 -5.98
N ILE A 61 14.43 -27.81 -5.48
CA ILE A 61 13.44 -28.12 -4.42
C ILE A 61 13.83 -27.51 -3.06
N PHE A 62 15.12 -27.57 -2.69
CA PHE A 62 15.61 -27.03 -1.42
C PHE A 62 15.92 -25.53 -1.51
N GLY A 63 16.44 -25.04 -2.64
CA GLY A 63 16.77 -23.63 -2.82
C GLY A 63 15.56 -22.70 -2.99
N ALA A 64 14.43 -23.21 -3.49
CA ALA A 64 13.22 -22.40 -3.69
C ALA A 64 12.52 -21.93 -2.40
N TRP A 65 12.92 -22.44 -1.23
CA TRP A 65 12.37 -21.96 0.04
C TRP A 65 12.81 -20.54 0.37
N TRP A 66 14.06 -20.19 0.05
CA TRP A 66 14.62 -18.87 0.38
C TRP A 66 13.90 -17.69 -0.32
N PRO A 67 13.67 -17.69 -1.65
CA PRO A 67 13.00 -16.59 -2.32
C PRO A 67 11.50 -16.54 -1.99
N THR A 68 10.90 -17.69 -1.68
CA THR A 68 9.49 -17.77 -1.27
C THR A 68 9.31 -17.16 0.12
N PHE A 69 10.21 -17.45 1.05
CA PHE A 69 10.21 -16.87 2.40
C PHE A 69 10.44 -15.36 2.36
N ASN A 70 11.45 -14.88 1.63
CA ASN A 70 11.73 -13.45 1.50
C ASN A 70 10.49 -12.69 0.96
N ARG A 71 9.83 -13.24 -0.06
CA ARG A 71 8.60 -12.66 -0.61
C ARG A 71 7.46 -12.63 0.41
N ALA A 72 7.30 -13.68 1.21
CA ALA A 72 6.28 -13.74 2.26
C ALA A 72 6.55 -12.68 3.35
N VAL A 73 7.80 -12.54 3.79
CA VAL A 73 8.20 -11.51 4.77
C VAL A 73 7.91 -10.12 4.24
N MET A 74 8.30 -9.82 2.99
CA MET A 74 8.01 -8.52 2.37
C MET A 74 6.51 -8.25 2.26
N ALA A 75 5.70 -9.27 1.95
CA ALA A 75 4.25 -9.13 1.92
C ALA A 75 3.66 -8.80 3.31
N ILE A 76 4.18 -9.42 4.37
CA ILE A 76 3.76 -9.15 5.76
C ILE A 76 4.13 -7.71 6.17
N VAL A 77 5.38 -7.31 5.92
CA VAL A 77 5.84 -5.93 6.21
C VAL A 77 4.97 -4.92 5.48
N TRP A 78 4.67 -5.17 4.21
CA TRP A 78 3.88 -4.25 3.41
C TRP A 78 2.40 -4.23 3.78
N ASN A 79 1.86 -5.36 4.20
CA ASN A 79 0.53 -5.39 4.81
C ASN A 79 0.51 -4.57 6.11
N GLY A 80 1.57 -4.63 6.92
CA GLY A 80 1.74 -3.79 8.10
C GLY A 80 1.73 -2.29 7.79
N VAL A 81 2.56 -1.86 6.82
CA VAL A 81 2.63 -0.43 6.42
C VAL A 81 1.28 0.07 5.87
N ASN A 82 0.62 -0.71 5.02
CA ASN A 82 -0.71 -0.36 4.52
C ASN A 82 -1.76 -0.31 5.64
N GLY A 83 -1.62 -1.17 6.66
CA GLY A 83 -2.46 -1.17 7.86
C GLY A 83 -2.33 0.11 8.68
N VAL A 84 -1.10 0.57 8.92
CA VAL A 84 -0.84 1.82 9.66
C VAL A 84 -1.30 3.03 8.86
N ALA A 85 -0.99 3.10 7.56
CA ALA A 85 -1.45 4.18 6.70
C ALA A 85 -2.99 4.24 6.63
N GLY A 86 -3.66 3.08 6.61
CA GLY A 86 -5.12 3.00 6.71
C GLY A 86 -5.68 3.43 8.07
N GLY A 87 -4.99 3.08 9.16
CA GLY A 87 -5.32 3.50 10.51
C GLY A 87 -5.31 5.02 10.70
N GLN A 88 -4.31 5.70 10.13
CA GLN A 88 -4.22 7.17 10.12
C GLN A 88 -5.43 7.80 9.41
N CYS A 89 -5.86 7.25 8.28
CA CYS A 89 -7.05 7.73 7.58
C CYS A 89 -8.34 7.56 8.41
N ILE A 90 -8.50 6.43 9.10
CA ILE A 90 -9.65 6.21 9.99
C ILE A 90 -9.60 7.16 11.19
N TYR A 91 -8.42 7.41 11.74
CA TYR A 91 -8.26 8.37 12.84
C TYR A 91 -8.68 9.79 12.42
N VAL A 92 -8.26 10.26 11.24
CA VAL A 92 -8.70 11.56 10.70
C VAL A 92 -10.22 11.59 10.46
N MET A 93 -10.79 10.50 9.94
CA MET A 93 -12.24 10.39 9.74
C MET A 93 -13.02 10.42 11.06
N LEU A 94 -12.50 9.75 12.09
CA LEU A 94 -13.10 9.69 13.42
C LEU A 94 -12.98 11.03 14.16
N HIS A 95 -11.86 11.74 13.98
CA HIS A 95 -11.65 13.11 14.45
C HIS A 95 -12.64 14.09 13.81
N ALA A 96 -12.98 13.91 12.52
CA ALA A 96 -13.96 14.74 11.83
C ALA A 96 -15.41 14.50 12.29
N LEU A 97 -15.75 13.29 12.76
CA LEU A 97 -17.11 12.93 13.19
C LEU A 97 -17.37 13.27 14.67
N THR A 98 -16.36 13.11 15.53
CA THR A 98 -16.46 13.38 16.95
C THR A 98 -15.21 14.12 17.44
N PRO A 99 -15.25 15.46 17.57
CA PRO A 99 -14.07 16.27 17.94
C PRO A 99 -13.56 15.98 19.38
N LYS A 100 -14.34 15.26 20.21
CA LYS A 100 -13.95 14.88 21.58
C LYS A 100 -12.95 13.72 21.69
N ILE A 101 -12.55 13.09 20.57
CA ILE A 101 -11.55 12.00 20.56
C ILE A 101 -10.11 12.54 20.59
N ALA A 102 -9.91 13.84 20.35
CA ALA A 102 -8.62 14.52 20.49
C ALA A 102 -8.19 14.75 21.95
N ASP A 103 -9.11 14.68 22.91
CA ASP A 103 -8.86 14.89 24.35
C ASP A 103 -8.47 13.60 25.09
N LEU A 104 -8.23 12.50 24.37
CA LEU A 104 -7.86 11.24 25.01
C LEU A 104 -6.40 11.33 25.50
N PRO A 105 -6.15 11.18 26.81
CA PRO A 105 -4.81 11.34 27.39
C PRO A 105 -3.85 10.33 26.76
N ASN A 106 -2.71 10.83 26.27
CA ASN A 106 -1.68 10.01 25.65
C ASN A 106 -1.02 9.10 26.69
N ILE A 107 -1.38 7.82 26.66
CA ILE A 107 -0.86 6.77 27.55
C ILE A 107 0.45 6.18 26.99
N MET A 108 0.88 6.63 25.80
CA MET A 108 2.04 6.10 25.10
C MET A 108 3.28 7.00 25.33
N SER A 109 4.39 6.38 25.74
CA SER A 109 5.65 7.04 26.13
C SER A 109 6.21 7.97 25.02
N ALA A 110 6.92 9.03 25.44
CA ALA A 110 7.47 10.13 24.63
C ALA A 110 8.46 9.73 23.50
N GLY A 111 8.68 8.44 23.26
CA GLY A 111 9.47 7.90 22.15
C GLY A 111 8.66 7.11 21.12
N SER A 112 7.33 7.09 21.20
CA SER A 112 6.48 6.36 20.25
C SER A 112 6.10 7.23 19.06
N ALA A 113 6.28 6.70 17.84
CA ALA A 113 5.92 7.39 16.60
C ALA A 113 4.40 7.46 16.34
N ILE A 114 3.56 6.92 17.24
CA ILE A 114 2.11 6.78 17.05
C ILE A 114 1.38 7.19 18.34
N ASP A 115 0.50 8.20 18.26
CA ASP A 115 -0.41 8.59 19.34
C ASP A 115 -1.40 7.48 19.69
N THR A 116 -1.88 7.48 20.94
CA THR A 116 -2.86 6.49 21.45
C THR A 116 -4.11 6.41 20.56
N GLY A 117 -4.57 7.55 20.04
CA GLY A 117 -5.71 7.62 19.12
C GLY A 117 -5.46 6.96 17.76
N ASN A 118 -4.24 7.08 17.23
CA ASN A 118 -3.86 6.44 15.97
C ASN A 118 -3.68 4.92 16.12
N PHE A 119 -3.26 4.44 17.29
CA PHE A 119 -3.19 3.01 17.58
C PHE A 119 -4.59 2.36 17.60
N ILE A 120 -5.58 3.05 18.18
CA ILE A 120 -6.99 2.62 18.16
C ILE A 120 -7.53 2.61 16.72
N GLY A 121 -7.23 3.66 15.93
CA GLY A 121 -7.55 3.70 14.50
C GLY A 121 -6.94 2.54 13.70
N CYS A 122 -5.70 2.15 14.01
CA CYS A 122 -5.03 1.01 13.40
C CYS A 122 -5.68 -0.33 13.78
N ILE A 123 -6.11 -0.52 15.03
CA ILE A 123 -6.83 -1.73 15.47
C ILE A 123 -8.19 -1.84 14.77
N ILE A 124 -8.94 -0.73 14.68
CA ILE A 124 -10.22 -0.68 13.97
C ILE A 124 -10.02 -1.01 12.48
N PHE A 125 -9.01 -0.41 11.83
CA PHE A 125 -8.67 -0.71 10.45
C PHE A 125 -8.30 -2.19 10.24
N TRP A 126 -7.58 -2.78 11.19
CA TRP A 126 -7.17 -4.18 11.15
C TRP A 126 -8.37 -5.13 11.28
N ILE A 127 -9.31 -4.84 12.19
CA ILE A 127 -10.56 -5.60 12.34
C ILE A 127 -11.43 -5.48 11.08
N VAL A 128 -11.55 -4.28 10.52
CA VAL A 128 -12.28 -4.07 9.26
C VAL A 128 -11.62 -4.90 8.15
N THR A 129 -10.30 -4.82 8.00
CA THR A 129 -9.57 -5.60 6.98
C THR A 129 -9.76 -7.11 7.16
N ALA A 130 -9.71 -7.62 8.40
CA ALA A 130 -9.97 -9.02 8.72
C ALA A 130 -11.41 -9.44 8.41
N ALA A 131 -12.40 -8.58 8.70
CA ALA A 131 -13.80 -8.83 8.37
C ALA A 131 -14.06 -8.83 6.85
N PHE A 132 -13.34 -8.00 6.09
CA PHE A 132 -13.36 -8.02 4.64
C PHE A 132 -12.70 -9.28 4.05
N LEU A 133 -11.67 -9.84 4.71
CA LEU A 133 -11.00 -11.07 4.26
C LEU A 133 -11.89 -12.32 4.33
N ILE A 134 -12.85 -12.36 5.27
CA ILE A 134 -13.80 -13.49 5.44
C ILE A 134 -14.89 -13.49 4.34
N ARG A 135 -15.10 -12.36 3.65
CA ARG A 135 -16.11 -12.21 2.59
C ARG A 135 -15.54 -12.71 1.25
N PRO A 136 -16.16 -13.71 0.58
CA PRO A 136 -15.64 -14.20 -0.69
C PRO A 136 -15.65 -13.12 -1.79
N ILE A 137 -14.53 -13.07 -2.51
CA ILE A 137 -14.11 -12.10 -3.53
C ILE A 137 -15.16 -11.79 -4.64
N PRO A 138 -16.06 -12.70 -5.07
CA PRO A 138 -17.02 -12.42 -6.14
C PRO A 138 -18.00 -11.26 -5.85
N LYS A 139 -18.26 -10.92 -4.58
CA LYS A 139 -19.22 -9.85 -4.19
C LYS A 139 -18.58 -8.46 -4.04
N MET A 140 -17.26 -8.30 -4.22
CA MET A 140 -16.57 -7.01 -3.99
C MET A 140 -16.48 -6.11 -5.22
N ARG A 141 -16.99 -6.54 -6.39
CA ARG A 141 -16.97 -5.73 -7.63
C ARG A 141 -17.66 -4.38 -7.45
N VAL A 142 -18.78 -4.35 -6.70
CA VAL A 142 -19.53 -3.10 -6.42
C VAL A 142 -18.71 -2.12 -5.59
N LEU A 143 -17.90 -2.58 -4.63
CA LEU A 143 -17.05 -1.72 -3.82
C LEU A 143 -15.91 -1.09 -4.63
N VAL A 144 -15.37 -1.85 -5.60
CA VAL A 144 -14.34 -1.35 -6.53
C VAL A 144 -14.94 -0.28 -7.44
N TYR A 145 -16.13 -0.49 -8.00
CA TYR A 145 -16.82 0.52 -8.80
C TYR A 145 -17.23 1.76 -7.98
N ALA A 146 -17.68 1.59 -6.74
CA ALA A 146 -18.01 2.70 -5.85
C ALA A 146 -16.77 3.52 -5.49
N LYS A 147 -15.65 2.88 -5.14
CA LYS A 147 -14.36 3.57 -4.88
C LYS A 147 -13.87 4.34 -6.11
N LEU A 148 -14.01 3.75 -7.30
CA LEU A 148 -13.59 4.36 -8.56
C LEU A 148 -14.50 5.54 -8.94
N ALA A 149 -15.81 5.42 -8.71
CA ALA A 149 -16.78 6.51 -8.90
C ALA A 149 -16.53 7.70 -7.96
N VAL A 150 -16.25 7.42 -6.68
CA VAL A 150 -15.89 8.46 -5.69
C VAL A 150 -14.58 9.14 -6.07
N TYR A 151 -13.56 8.38 -6.48
CA TYR A 151 -12.28 8.96 -6.93
C TYR A 151 -12.43 9.84 -8.17
N VAL A 152 -13.21 9.40 -9.17
CA VAL A 152 -13.50 10.20 -10.38
C VAL A 152 -14.32 11.45 -10.06
N ARG A 153 -15.19 11.41 -9.04
CA ARG A 153 -15.96 12.57 -8.58
C ARG A 153 -15.14 13.55 -7.75
N LEU A 154 -14.14 13.07 -7.00
CA LEU A 154 -13.28 13.88 -6.14
C LEU A 154 -12.05 14.43 -6.84
N VAL A 155 -11.57 13.79 -7.91
CA VAL A 155 -10.60 14.38 -8.83
C VAL A 155 -11.35 15.46 -9.62
N PRO A 156 -11.13 16.75 -9.35
CA PRO A 156 -11.71 17.79 -10.18
C PRO A 156 -11.17 17.57 -11.59
N ALA A 157 -12.05 17.61 -12.58
CA ALA A 157 -11.64 17.66 -13.97
C ALA A 157 -10.54 18.73 -14.13
N PRO A 158 -9.42 18.44 -14.82
CA PRO A 158 -8.47 19.47 -15.15
C PRO A 158 -9.15 20.48 -16.09
N LEU A 159 -8.85 21.77 -15.91
CA LEU A 159 -9.36 22.99 -16.60
C LEU A 159 -10.70 23.52 -16.05
N THR A 160 -10.82 24.74 -15.53
CA THR A 160 -10.44 26.05 -16.12
C THR A 160 -10.23 27.19 -15.09
N LEU A 161 -9.24 28.06 -15.40
CA LEU A 161 -8.75 29.31 -14.74
C LEU A 161 -7.69 29.14 -13.65
#